data_AF-A0A101H2A3-F1
#
_entry.id   AF-A0A101H2A3-F1
#
_cell.length_a   1.000
_cell.length_b   1.000
_cell.length_c   1.000
_cell.angle_alpha   90.00
_cell.angle_beta   90.00
_cell.angle_gamma   90.00
#
_symmetry.space_group_name_H-M   'P 1'
#
loop_
_entity.id
_entity.type
_entity.pdbx_description
1 polymer ?
#
loop_
_entity_poly.entity_id
_entity_poly.type
_entity_poly.pdbx_seq_one_letter_code
_entity_poly.pdbx_strand_id
1 'polypeptide(L)' 'MDSHTFSRYSIQVSGTVQRVGYRHIVQNIARKLKITGYIENLEGYDVHIIAEGRVDDLDAFILAIRNVEYP' A
#
# COMPACT_ATOMS: atom_id res chain seq x y z
N MET A 1 3.52 18.73 -9.41
CA MET A 1 3.44 18.49 -7.96
C MET A 1 4.84 18.65 -7.42
N ASP A 2 5.01 19.32 -6.29
CA ASP A 2 6.33 19.49 -5.69
C ASP A 2 6.82 18.14 -5.20
N SER A 3 7.72 17.55 -5.97
CA SER A 3 8.31 16.25 -5.68
C SER A 3 9.12 16.25 -4.36
N HIS A 4 9.17 17.32 -3.57
CA HIS A 4 9.89 17.37 -2.29
C HIS A 4 9.00 17.16 -1.06
N THR A 5 7.67 17.11 -1.22
CA THR A 5 6.75 16.95 -0.08
C THR A 5 6.69 15.48 0.36
N PHE A 6 7.00 15.24 1.63
CA PHE A 6 6.80 13.96 2.28
C PHE A 6 5.44 13.93 3.00
N SER A 7 4.81 12.77 3.03
CA SER A 7 3.52 12.56 3.72
C SER A 7 3.40 11.14 4.27
N ARG A 8 2.41 10.97 5.14
CA ARG A 8 1.99 9.69 5.71
C ARG A 8 0.53 9.44 5.36
N TYR A 9 0.24 8.30 4.73
CA TYR A 9 -1.12 7.85 4.44
C TYR A 9 -1.51 6.66 5.31
N SER A 10 -2.76 6.65 5.75
CA SER A 10 -3.42 5.53 6.43
C SER A 10 -4.45 4.96 5.46
N ILE A 11 -4.27 3.72 5.04
CA ILE A 11 -5.04 3.10 3.97
C ILE A 11 -5.67 1.82 4.53
N GLN A 12 -6.99 1.71 4.40
CA GLN A 12 -7.72 0.48 4.66
C GLN A 12 -8.12 -0.15 3.33
N VAL A 13 -7.89 -1.45 3.19
CA VAL A 13 -8.23 -2.22 2.01
C VAL A 13 -9.17 -3.36 2.43
N SER A 14 -10.34 -3.39 1.80
CA SER A 14 -11.39 -4.37 2.07
C SER A 14 -11.63 -5.24 0.84
N GLY A 15 -12.16 -6.45 1.05
CA GLY A 15 -12.45 -7.42 -0.01
C GLY A 15 -11.65 -8.72 0.15
N THR A 16 -11.37 -9.42 -0.96
CA THR A 16 -10.62 -10.69 -0.92
C THR A 16 -9.11 -10.42 -0.81
N VAL A 17 -8.66 -9.90 0.34
CA VAL A 17 -7.26 -9.46 0.56
C VAL A 17 -6.45 -10.40 1.46
N GLN A 18 -7.09 -11.36 2.12
CA GLN A 18 -6.42 -12.35 2.97
C GLN A 18 -6.28 -13.71 2.27
N ARG A 19 -5.22 -14.46 2.64
CA ARG A 19 -4.86 -15.78 2.07
C ARG A 19 -4.51 -15.80 0.58
N VAL A 20 -4.45 -14.64 -0.07
CA VAL A 20 -4.11 -14.46 -1.51
C VAL A 20 -2.71 -13.87 -1.75
N GLY A 21 -1.89 -13.76 -0.71
CA GLY A 21 -0.54 -13.18 -0.81
C GLY A 21 -0.49 -11.65 -0.93
N TYR A 22 -1.62 -10.94 -0.75
CA TYR A 22 -1.72 -9.48 -0.90
C TYR A 22 -0.61 -8.71 -0.16
N ARG A 23 -0.31 -9.08 1.10
CA ARG A 23 0.76 -8.43 1.87
C ARG A 23 2.11 -8.45 1.16
N HIS A 24 2.47 -9.57 0.54
CA HIS A 24 3.73 -9.70 -0.18
C HIS A 24 3.75 -8.84 -1.45
N ILE A 25 2.63 -8.77 -2.17
CA ILE A 25 2.48 -7.91 -3.35
C ILE A 25 2.65 -6.44 -2.96
N VAL A 26 1.91 -5.97 -1.94
CA VAL A 26 2.00 -4.59 -1.44
C VAL A 26 3.42 -4.25 -0.99
N GLN A 27 4.08 -5.12 -0.24
CA GLN A 27 5.47 -4.92 0.20
C GLN A 27 6.44 -4.77 -0.99
N ASN A 28 6.26 -5.56 -2.05
CA ASN A 28 7.10 -5.47 -3.24
C ASN A 28 6.87 -4.18 -4.03
N ILE A 29 5.63 -3.71 -4.13
CA ILE A 29 5.31 -2.41 -4.73
C ILE A 29 5.92 -1.27 -3.90
N ALA A 30 5.74 -1.28 -2.58
CA ALA A 30 6.28 -0.26 -1.68
C ALA A 30 7.81 -0.14 -1.81
N ARG A 31 8.53 -1.27 -1.84
CA ARG A 31 10.00 -1.30 -2.03
C ARG A 31 10.43 -0.66 -3.36
N LYS A 32 9.71 -0.94 -4.46
CA LYS A 32 10.02 -0.36 -5.79
C LYS A 32 9.82 1.16 -5.81
N LEU A 33 8.84 1.66 -5.07
CA LEU A 33 8.49 3.08 -4.98
C LEU A 33 9.15 3.80 -3.79
N LYS A 34 10.11 3.17 -3.09
CA LYS A 34 10.82 3.75 -1.95
C LYS A 34 9.90 4.23 -0.81
N ILE A 35 8.78 3.54 -0.62
CA ILE A 35 7.83 3.81 0.46
C ILE A 35 8.20 2.99 1.69
N THR A 36 8.16 3.64 2.85
CA THR A 36 8.34 3.03 4.16
C THR A 36 7.01 2.91 4.90
N GLY A 37 6.96 2.08 5.95
CA GLY A 37 5.78 1.90 6.78
C GLY A 37 5.51 0.43 7.09
N TYR A 38 4.25 0.08 7.33
CA TYR A 38 3.86 -1.28 7.68
C TYR A 38 2.51 -1.67 7.10
N ILE A 39 2.27 -2.97 7.05
CA ILE A 39 1.03 -3.58 6.60
C ILE A 39 0.65 -4.68 7.58
N GLU A 40 -0.61 -4.66 8.03
CA GLU A 40 -1.15 -5.65 8.96
C GLU A 40 -2.53 -6.15 8.51
N ASN A 41 -2.83 -7.40 8.86
CA ASN A 41 -4.17 -7.94 8.67
C ASN A 41 -5.03 -7.49 9.86
N LEU A 42 -6.20 -6.94 9.59
CA LEU A 42 -7.17 -6.61 10.63
C LEU A 42 -8.09 -7.80 10.93
N GLU A 43 -8.69 -7.78 12.12
CA GLU A 43 -9.87 -8.60 12.41
C GLU A 43 -11.00 -8.20 11.46
N GLY A 44 -11.69 -9.16 10.85
CA GLY A 44 -12.74 -8.89 9.85
C GLY A 44 -12.32 -9.04 8.38
N TYR A 45 -11.15 -9.62 8.11
CA TYR A 45 -10.61 -9.92 6.77
C TYR A 45 -10.05 -8.73 5.97
N ASP A 46 -10.06 -7.52 6.55
CA ASP A 46 -9.45 -6.33 5.96
C ASP A 46 -7.93 -6.28 6.18
N VAL A 47 -7.29 -5.33 5.50
CA VAL A 47 -5.87 -5.01 5.63
C VAL A 47 -5.70 -3.52 5.90
N HIS A 48 -4.81 -3.19 6.83
CA HIS A 48 -4.40 -1.82 7.13
C HIS A 48 -2.96 -1.59 6.69
N ILE A 49 -2.72 -0.44 6.07
CA ILE A 49 -1.42 -0.02 5.57
C ILE A 49 -1.12 1.39 6.07
N ILE A 50 0.04 1.56 6.69
CA ILE A 50 0.67 2.86 6.86
C ILE A 50 1.78 2.99 5.82
N ALA A 51 1.72 4.06 5.03
CA ALA A 51 2.69 4.35 3.97
C ALA A 51 3.26 5.76 4.14
N GLU A 52 4.58 5.88 4.13
CA GLU A 52 5.32 7.12 4.28
C GLU A 52 6.30 7.28 3.12
N GLY A 53 6.33 8.46 2.50
CA GLY A 53 7.13 8.71 1.30
C GLY A 53 6.85 10.07 0.67
N ARG A 54 7.42 10.31 -0.51
CA ARG A 54 7.11 11.50 -1.32
C ARG A 54 5.69 11.39 -1.84
N VAL A 55 4.96 12.49 -1.92
CA VAL A 55 3.56 12.50 -2.37
C VAL A 55 3.40 11.81 -3.73
N ASP A 56 4.26 12.12 -4.71
CA ASP A 56 4.19 11.50 -6.04
C ASP A 56 4.39 9.96 -5.98
N ASP A 57 5.29 9.48 -5.11
CA ASP A 57 5.53 8.05 -4.92
C ASP A 57 4.34 7.38 -4.20
N LEU A 58 3.73 8.06 -3.23
CA LEU A 58 2.54 7.60 -2.52
C LEU A 58 1.31 7.52 -3.43
N ASP A 59 1.12 8.47 -4.33
CA ASP A 59 0.04 8.46 -5.32
C ASP A 59 0.22 7.28 -6.30
N ALA A 60 1.45 7.07 -6.79
CA ALA A 60 1.78 5.92 -7.62
C ALA A 60 1.53 4.59 -6.88
N PHE A 61 1.81 4.54 -5.58
CA PHE A 61 1.55 3.37 -4.74
C PHE A 61 0.08 3.07 -4.57
N ILE A 62 -0.75 4.08 -4.28
CA ILE A 62 -2.21 3.90 -4.18
C ILE A 62 -2.77 3.35 -5.49
N LEU A 63 -2.34 3.89 -6.64
CA LEU A 63 -2.79 3.41 -7.94
C LEU A 63 -2.37 1.96 -8.19
N ALA A 64 -1.13 1.61 -7.84
CA ALA A 64 -0.60 0.27 -8.03
C ALA A 64 -1.32 -0.77 -7.17
N ILE A 65 -1.61 -0.48 -5.90
CA ILE A 65 -2.27 -1.46 -5.00
C ILE A 65 -3.76 -1.64 -5.30
N ARG A 66 -4.43 -0.64 -5.92
CA ARG A 66 -5.84 -0.75 -6.35
C ARG A 66 -6.05 -1.71 -7.51
N ASN A 67 -5.07 -1.83 -8.40
CA ASN A 67 -5.15 -2.63 -9.61
C ASN A 67 -4.46 -4.00 -9.46
N VAL A 68 -4.25 -4.46 -8.23
CA VAL A 68 -3.69 -5.79 -7.98
C VAL A 68 -4.78 -6.82 -8.28
N GLU A 69 -4.66 -7.48 -9.41
CA GLU A 69 -5.36 -8.73 -9.69
C GLU A 69 -4.61 -9.88 -9.01
N TYR A 70 -5.37 -10.74 -8.33
CA TYR A 70 -4.85 -11.99 -7.79
C TYR A 70 -4.92 -13.06 -8.89
N PRO A 71 -3.87 -13.90 -9.06
CA PRO A 71 -3.93 -15.04 -9.97
C PRO A 71 -4.96 -16.09 -9.52
#